data_AF-A0A222PC34-F1
#
_entry.id   AF-A0A222PC34-F1
#
_cell.length_a   1.000
_cell.length_b   1.000
_cell.length_c   1.000
_cell.angle_alpha   90.00
_cell.angle_beta   90.00
_cell.angle_gamma   90.00
#
_symmetry.space_group_name_H-M   'P 1'
#
loop_
_entity.id
_entity.type
_entity.pdbx_description
1 polymer ?
#
loop_
_entity_poly.entity_id
_entity_poly.type
_entity_poly.pdbx_seq_one_letter_code
_entity_poly.pdbx_strand_id
1 'polypeptide(L)'
;MRKFVNLFRNLVGILISFRFITLNLDFYSTIFKEFSNNRIHYITSHLVSTSFLFWIFLFWTIFFVYKKGNKENLSFNITFLIFIAISMSVDISRVFLESSPYFNDLVTSSQELAMRIGLIRVAYIFFSISLIFCMCNTKNFFLIAISILTFANSVMIWLDFDTNITAILRVIVGIMCILFYVYEIVTSNFMKKESNN
;
A
#
# COMPACT_ATOMS: atom_id res chain seq x y z
N MET A 1 24.13 18.55 1.80
CA MET A 1 22.97 18.25 2.67
C MET A 1 21.77 17.65 1.92
N ARG A 2 21.14 18.33 0.95
CA ARG A 2 19.92 17.84 0.25
C ARG A 2 20.06 16.48 -0.48
N LYS A 3 21.24 16.18 -1.07
CA LYS A 3 21.54 14.87 -1.70
C LYS A 3 21.53 13.72 -0.68
N PHE A 4 22.15 13.95 0.49
CA PHE A 4 22.21 12.97 1.58
C PHE A 4 20.82 12.69 2.16
N VAL A 5 20.00 13.73 2.34
CA VAL A 5 18.61 13.60 2.80
C VAL A 5 17.75 12.78 1.82
N ASN A 6 17.89 13.02 0.51
CA ASN A 6 17.17 12.24 -0.51
C ASN A 6 17.60 10.77 -0.54
N LEU A 7 18.92 10.52 -0.44
CA LEU A 7 19.46 9.16 -0.38
C LEU A 7 18.92 8.41 0.85
N PHE A 8 19.02 9.03 2.02
CA PHE A 8 18.54 8.45 3.27
C PHE A 8 17.04 8.14 3.21
N ARG A 9 16.21 9.08 2.75
CA ARG A 9 14.78 8.84 2.53
C ARG A 9 14.54 7.62 1.63
N ASN A 10 15.20 7.56 0.48
CA ASN A 10 14.94 6.48 -0.48
C ASN A 10 15.40 5.12 0.09
N LEU A 11 16.48 5.06 0.86
CA LEU A 11 16.91 3.85 1.58
C LEU A 11 15.89 3.40 2.64
N VAL A 12 15.33 4.34 3.40
CA VAL A 12 14.24 4.03 4.35
C VAL A 12 13.02 3.51 3.62
N GLY A 13 12.68 4.09 2.46
CA GLY A 13 11.60 3.61 1.60
C GLY A 13 11.80 2.17 1.14
N ILE A 14 13.00 1.84 0.68
CA ILE A 14 13.38 0.47 0.30
C ILE A 14 13.24 -0.49 1.47
N LEU A 15 13.67 -0.11 2.68
CA LEU A 15 13.57 -0.95 3.87
C LEU A 15 12.12 -1.22 4.27
N ILE A 16 11.25 -0.20 4.20
CA ILE A 16 9.81 -0.35 4.45
C ILE A 16 9.18 -1.25 3.38
N SER A 17 9.50 -1.06 2.10
CA SER A 17 8.99 -1.90 1.01
C SER A 17 9.47 -3.36 1.14
N PHE A 18 10.70 -3.59 1.58
CA PHE A 18 11.20 -4.93 1.86
C PHE A 18 10.41 -5.61 2.98
N ARG A 19 10.17 -4.90 4.09
CA ARG A 19 9.34 -5.42 5.19
C ARG A 19 7.90 -5.68 4.76
N PHE A 20 7.35 -4.82 3.89
CA PHE A 20 6.03 -5.01 3.30
C PHE A 20 5.98 -6.29 2.47
N ILE A 21 6.99 -6.58 1.66
CA ILE A 21 7.09 -7.84 0.90
C ILE A 21 7.13 -9.05 1.83
N THR A 22 8.01 -9.05 2.83
CA THR A 22 8.19 -10.22 3.72
C THR A 22 6.90 -10.56 4.46
N LEU A 23 6.16 -9.55 4.96
CA LEU A 23 4.91 -9.78 5.66
C LEU A 23 3.78 -10.26 4.74
N ASN A 24 3.76 -9.83 3.47
CA ASN A 24 2.79 -10.39 2.50
C ASN A 24 3.15 -11.82 2.12
N LEU A 25 4.43 -12.20 2.09
CA LEU A 25 4.84 -13.61 1.91
C LEU A 25 4.48 -14.47 3.13
N ASP A 26 4.66 -13.95 4.34
CA ASP A 26 4.22 -14.63 5.57
C ASP A 26 2.69 -14.81 5.56
N PHE A 27 1.94 -13.79 5.14
CA PHE A 27 0.49 -13.87 5.01
C PHE A 27 0.07 -14.85 3.91
N TYR A 28 0.78 -14.92 2.78
CA TYR A 28 0.54 -15.95 1.75
C TYR A 28 0.79 -17.38 2.30
N SER A 29 1.74 -17.54 3.22
CA SER A 29 2.05 -18.86 3.79
C SER A 29 0.91 -19.44 4.64
N THR A 30 -0.05 -18.64 5.09
CA THR A 30 -1.20 -19.10 5.89
C THR A 30 -2.15 -20.01 5.10
N ILE A 31 -2.06 -20.02 3.76
CA ILE A 31 -2.82 -20.93 2.89
C ILE A 31 -2.30 -22.37 2.99
N PHE A 32 -0.99 -22.52 3.09
CA PHE A 32 -0.32 -23.83 3.03
C PHE A 32 -0.06 -24.43 4.40
N LYS A 33 -0.23 -23.63 5.46
CA LYS A 33 0.06 -24.02 6.84
C LYS A 33 -1.06 -23.55 7.74
N GLU A 34 -1.66 -24.50 8.46
CA GLU A 34 -2.55 -24.18 9.56
C GLU A 34 -1.74 -23.54 10.69
N PHE A 35 -2.00 -22.27 10.93
CA PHE A 35 -1.43 -21.53 12.04
C PHE A 35 -2.47 -21.35 13.14
N SER A 36 -2.01 -21.26 14.39
CA SER A 36 -2.90 -20.86 15.47
C SER A 36 -3.42 -19.43 15.25
N ASN A 37 -4.65 -19.16 15.71
CA ASN A 37 -5.28 -17.84 15.57
C ASN A 37 -4.39 -16.70 16.09
N ASN A 38 -3.67 -16.93 17.20
CA ASN A 38 -2.71 -15.96 17.75
C ASN A 38 -1.59 -15.61 16.77
N ARG A 39 -1.10 -16.59 15.99
CA ARG A 39 -0.07 -16.38 14.99
C ARG A 39 -0.63 -15.68 13.75
N ILE A 40 -1.84 -16.02 13.31
CA ILE A 40 -2.53 -15.30 12.22
C ILE A 40 -2.73 -13.84 12.63
N HIS A 41 -3.25 -13.60 13.83
CA HIS A 41 -3.43 -12.27 14.41
C HIS A 41 -2.12 -11.47 14.41
N TYR A 42 -1.02 -12.08 14.86
CA TYR A 42 0.29 -11.46 14.85
C TYR A 42 0.71 -11.03 13.44
N ILE A 43 0.62 -11.93 12.45
CA ILE A 43 0.98 -11.66 11.06
C ILE A 43 0.12 -10.53 10.49
N THR A 44 -1.21 -10.62 10.62
CA THR A 44 -2.15 -9.64 10.07
C THR A 44 -1.97 -8.27 10.71
N SER A 45 -1.79 -8.19 12.03
CA SER A 45 -1.61 -6.92 12.74
C SER A 45 -0.30 -6.22 12.36
N HIS A 46 0.79 -6.99 12.19
CA HIS A 46 2.05 -6.44 11.70
C HIS A 46 1.96 -5.99 10.24
N LEU A 47 1.18 -6.72 9.43
CA LEU A 47 0.90 -6.34 8.06
C LEU A 47 0.15 -4.99 7.99
N VAL A 48 -0.88 -4.77 8.80
CA VAL A 48 -1.60 -3.47 8.87
C VAL A 48 -0.64 -2.32 9.20
N SER A 49 0.18 -2.49 10.24
CA SER A 49 1.15 -1.47 10.66
C SER A 49 2.15 -1.15 9.54
N THR A 50 2.66 -2.18 8.86
CA THR A 50 3.63 -2.01 7.78
C THR A 50 2.99 -1.45 6.51
N SER A 51 1.78 -1.87 6.14
CA SER A 51 1.00 -1.29 5.05
C SER A 51 0.78 0.20 5.24
N PHE A 52 0.45 0.62 6.46
CA PHE A 52 0.28 2.03 6.77
C PHE A 52 1.58 2.82 6.60
N LEU A 53 2.68 2.31 7.17
CA LEU A 53 4.00 2.91 7.02
C LEU A 53 4.44 2.98 5.55
N PHE A 54 4.14 1.94 4.77
CA PHE A 54 4.41 1.90 3.34
C PHE A 54 3.70 3.05 2.61
N TRP A 55 2.39 3.19 2.79
CA TRP A 55 1.62 4.20 2.07
C TRP A 55 1.92 5.63 2.51
N ILE A 56 2.09 5.88 3.81
CA ILE A 56 2.44 7.22 4.29
C ILE A 56 3.83 7.66 3.82
N PHE A 57 4.78 6.71 3.74
CA PHE A 57 6.14 7.02 3.30
C PHE A 57 6.22 7.23 1.78
N LEU A 58 5.44 6.44 1.01
CA LEU A 58 5.27 6.66 -0.43
C LEU A 58 4.63 8.03 -0.70
N PHE A 59 3.56 8.37 0.03
CA PHE A 59 2.93 9.70 -0.02
C PHE A 59 3.93 10.82 0.24
N TRP A 60 4.69 10.72 1.33
CA TRP A 60 5.71 11.71 1.69
C TRP A 60 6.77 11.89 0.59
N THR A 61 7.20 10.78 -0.01
CA THR A 61 8.17 10.80 -1.11
C THR A 61 7.60 11.54 -2.33
N ILE A 62 6.39 11.18 -2.76
CA ILE A 62 5.75 11.80 -3.92
C ILE A 62 5.53 13.30 -3.69
N PHE A 63 5.05 13.66 -2.49
CA PHE A 63 4.83 15.06 -2.12
C PHE A 63 6.12 15.88 -2.22
N PHE A 64 7.22 15.35 -1.71
CA PHE A 64 8.50 16.05 -1.71
C PHE A 64 9.14 16.14 -3.10
N VAL A 65 9.07 15.07 -3.90
CA VAL A 65 9.76 14.99 -5.20
C VAL A 65 8.97 15.67 -6.31
N TYR A 66 7.67 15.38 -6.41
CA TYR A 66 6.87 15.74 -7.58
C TYR A 66 5.99 16.99 -7.36
N LYS A 67 5.72 17.38 -6.12
CA LYS A 67 4.62 18.32 -5.78
C LYS A 67 5.04 19.52 -4.94
N LYS A 68 6.31 19.93 -5.00
CA LYS A 68 6.83 21.01 -4.16
C LYS A 68 6.14 22.37 -4.42
N GLY A 69 5.25 22.79 -3.52
CA GLY A 69 4.92 24.21 -3.29
C GLY A 69 3.67 24.81 -3.94
N ASN A 70 2.82 24.06 -4.66
CA ASN A 70 1.63 24.64 -5.32
C ASN A 70 0.31 24.32 -4.59
N LYS A 71 -0.58 25.31 -4.44
CA LYS A 71 -1.93 25.16 -3.82
C LYS A 71 -2.82 24.18 -4.59
N GLU A 72 -2.54 23.96 -5.88
CA GLU A 72 -3.17 22.94 -6.73
C GLU A 72 -2.96 21.49 -6.22
N ASN A 73 -2.06 21.27 -5.26
CA ASN A 73 -1.79 19.96 -4.68
C ASN A 73 -2.69 19.61 -3.47
N LEU A 74 -3.58 20.51 -3.03
CA LEU A 74 -4.48 20.23 -1.91
C LEU A 74 -5.43 19.07 -2.23
N SER A 75 -6.03 19.07 -3.42
CA SER A 75 -6.92 17.99 -3.88
C SER A 75 -6.18 16.65 -3.92
N PHE A 76 -4.97 16.61 -4.50
CA PHE A 76 -4.11 15.42 -4.50
C PHE A 76 -3.83 14.90 -3.09
N ASN A 77 -3.45 15.80 -2.17
CA ASN A 77 -3.12 15.43 -0.79
C ASN A 77 -4.35 14.85 -0.08
N ILE A 78 -5.51 15.48 -0.22
CA ILE A 78 -6.75 15.01 0.40
C ILE A 78 -7.13 13.64 -0.17
N THR A 79 -7.12 13.46 -1.50
CA THR A 79 -7.45 12.17 -2.13
C THR A 79 -6.50 11.06 -1.68
N PHE A 80 -5.20 11.33 -1.60
CA PHE A 80 -4.22 10.34 -1.15
C PHE A 80 -4.42 9.99 0.34
N LEU A 81 -4.66 10.97 1.20
CA LEU A 81 -4.90 10.74 2.63
C LEU A 81 -6.19 9.95 2.87
N ILE A 82 -7.26 10.23 2.11
CA ILE A 82 -8.50 9.44 2.18
C ILE A 82 -8.23 8.00 1.70
N PHE A 83 -7.46 7.83 0.62
CA PHE A 83 -7.04 6.50 0.18
C PHE A 83 -6.29 5.73 1.27
N ILE A 84 -5.36 6.38 1.99
CA ILE A 84 -4.65 5.76 3.12
C ILE A 84 -5.63 5.33 4.20
N ALA A 85 -6.54 6.20 4.63
CA ALA A 85 -7.52 5.90 5.68
C ALA A 85 -8.41 4.70 5.31
N ILE A 86 -8.84 4.61 4.05
CA ILE A 86 -9.67 3.52 3.57
C ILE A 86 -8.86 2.23 3.43
N SER A 87 -7.63 2.30 2.90
CA SER A 87 -6.72 1.15 2.83
C SER A 87 -6.46 0.58 4.21
N MET A 88 -6.27 1.43 5.24
CA MET A 88 -6.12 0.98 6.62
C MET A 88 -7.39 0.32 7.14
N SER A 89 -8.57 0.88 6.83
CA SER A 89 -9.84 0.32 7.26
C SER A 89 -10.07 -1.09 6.69
N VAL A 90 -9.70 -1.32 5.43
CA VAL A 90 -9.70 -2.65 4.80
C VAL A 90 -8.69 -3.59 5.47
N ASP A 91 -7.48 -3.12 5.75
CA ASP A 91 -6.46 -3.96 6.39
C ASP A 91 -6.86 -4.34 7.82
N ILE A 92 -7.49 -3.43 8.57
CA ILE A 92 -8.05 -3.70 9.91
C ILE A 92 -9.22 -4.69 9.83
N SER A 93 -10.13 -4.54 8.87
CA SER A 93 -11.24 -5.50 8.74
C SER A 93 -10.74 -6.91 8.46
N ARG A 94 -9.67 -7.05 7.66
CA ARG A 94 -9.00 -8.32 7.41
C ARG A 94 -8.39 -8.94 8.67
N VAL A 95 -7.78 -8.15 9.55
CA VAL A 95 -7.29 -8.67 10.85
C VAL A 95 -8.43 -9.37 11.59
N PHE A 96 -9.60 -8.73 11.68
CA PHE A 96 -10.72 -9.30 12.42
C PHE A 96 -11.32 -10.54 11.73
N LEU A 97 -11.46 -10.52 10.40
CA LEU A 97 -12.04 -11.64 9.65
C LEU A 97 -11.13 -12.88 9.62
N GLU A 98 -9.82 -12.69 9.49
CA GLU A 98 -8.87 -13.80 9.31
C GLU A 98 -8.39 -14.38 10.65
N SER A 99 -8.29 -13.55 11.70
CA SER A 99 -7.72 -14.00 12.98
C SER A 99 -8.75 -14.45 14.01
N SER A 100 -10.03 -14.13 13.82
CA SER A 100 -11.10 -14.45 14.76
C SER A 100 -12.26 -15.19 14.09
N PRO A 101 -12.34 -16.52 14.27
CA PRO A 101 -13.47 -17.31 13.78
C PRO A 101 -14.82 -16.78 14.29
N TYR A 102 -14.89 -16.39 15.56
CA TYR A 102 -16.09 -15.81 16.16
C TYR A 102 -16.56 -14.53 15.45
N PHE A 103 -15.62 -13.64 15.08
CA PHE A 103 -15.98 -12.41 14.37
C PHE A 103 -16.42 -12.72 12.93
N ASN A 104 -15.78 -13.69 12.28
CA ASN A 104 -16.18 -14.14 10.96
C ASN A 104 -17.62 -14.73 10.99
N ASP A 105 -17.93 -15.57 11.96
CA ASP A 105 -19.28 -16.12 12.18
C ASP A 105 -20.31 -15.01 12.45
N LEU A 106 -19.93 -13.98 13.22
CA LEU A 106 -20.80 -12.83 13.49
C LEU A 106 -21.10 -12.04 12.20
N VAL A 107 -20.08 -11.80 11.37
CA VAL A 107 -20.24 -11.06 10.11
C VAL A 107 -21.10 -11.84 9.12
N THR A 108 -20.91 -13.14 9.01
CA THR A 108 -21.67 -14.01 8.10
C THR A 108 -23.13 -14.21 8.55
N SER A 109 -23.40 -14.13 9.85
CA SER A 109 -24.75 -14.25 10.40
C SER A 109 -25.54 -12.94 10.49
N SER A 110 -24.90 -11.78 10.29
CA SER A 110 -25.55 -10.47 10.44
C SER A 110 -25.40 -9.59 9.18
N GLN A 111 -26.53 -9.35 8.53
CA GLN A 111 -26.61 -8.54 7.31
C GLN A 111 -26.04 -7.13 7.50
N GLU A 112 -26.23 -6.53 8.68
CA GLU A 112 -25.73 -5.18 8.96
C GLU A 112 -24.19 -5.11 8.99
N LEU A 113 -23.51 -6.05 9.65
CA LEU A 113 -22.05 -6.08 9.71
C LEU A 113 -21.44 -6.47 8.36
N ALA A 114 -22.06 -7.44 7.66
CA ALA A 114 -21.67 -7.80 6.30
C ALA A 114 -21.72 -6.58 5.36
N MET A 115 -22.80 -5.80 5.41
CA MET A 115 -22.93 -4.56 4.61
C MET A 115 -21.88 -3.51 5.00
N ARG A 116 -21.58 -3.33 6.29
CA ARG A 116 -20.56 -2.36 6.75
C ARG A 116 -19.15 -2.72 6.25
N ILE A 117 -18.76 -3.99 6.37
CA ILE A 117 -17.46 -4.47 5.87
C ILE A 117 -17.41 -4.38 4.34
N GLY A 118 -18.49 -4.78 3.67
CA GLY A 118 -18.62 -4.65 2.22
C GLY A 118 -18.45 -3.20 1.77
N LEU A 119 -19.10 -2.24 2.43
CA LEU A 119 -19.01 -0.82 2.07
C LEU A 119 -17.57 -0.28 2.12
N ILE A 120 -16.78 -0.71 3.11
CA ILE A 120 -15.35 -0.33 3.21
C ILE A 120 -14.56 -0.88 2.01
N ARG A 121 -14.82 -2.14 1.61
CA ARG A 121 -14.16 -2.76 0.44
C ARG A 121 -14.57 -2.09 -0.88
N VAL A 122 -15.85 -1.73 -1.06
CA VAL A 122 -16.32 -0.96 -2.23
C VAL A 122 -15.66 0.43 -2.26
N ALA A 123 -15.60 1.12 -1.12
CA ALA A 123 -14.92 2.40 -1.04
C ALA A 123 -13.44 2.27 -1.46
N TYR A 124 -12.76 1.19 -1.06
CA TYR A 124 -11.38 0.95 -1.47
C TYR A 124 -11.20 0.83 -2.99
N ILE A 125 -12.18 0.26 -3.71
CA ILE A 125 -12.16 0.24 -5.19
C ILE A 125 -12.23 1.67 -5.74
N PHE A 126 -13.19 2.48 -5.30
CA PHE A 126 -13.36 3.86 -5.77
C PHE A 126 -12.12 4.74 -5.50
N PHE A 127 -11.51 4.59 -4.32
CA PHE A 127 -10.32 5.36 -3.97
C PHE A 127 -9.05 4.81 -4.63
N SER A 128 -9.01 3.52 -4.98
CA SER A 128 -7.93 2.97 -5.82
C SER A 128 -8.00 3.51 -7.25
N ILE A 129 -9.19 3.70 -7.82
CA ILE A 129 -9.37 4.40 -9.11
C ILE A 129 -8.87 5.85 -9.00
N SER A 130 -9.26 6.55 -7.93
CA SER A 130 -8.81 7.92 -7.67
C SER A 130 -7.28 8.02 -7.52
N LEU A 131 -6.65 6.99 -6.95
CA LEU A 131 -5.20 6.89 -6.84
C LEU A 131 -4.52 6.79 -8.22
N ILE A 132 -5.12 6.10 -9.19
CA ILE A 132 -4.60 6.04 -10.57
C ILE A 132 -4.50 7.45 -11.17
N PHE A 133 -5.57 8.24 -11.09
CA PHE A 133 -5.54 9.62 -11.57
C PHE A 133 -4.47 10.46 -10.87
N CYS A 134 -4.30 10.27 -9.56
CA CYS A 134 -3.26 10.93 -8.78
C CYS A 134 -1.86 10.56 -9.28
N MET A 135 -1.60 9.27 -9.52
CA MET A 135 -0.28 8.78 -9.96
C MET A 135 0.02 9.12 -11.42
N CYS A 136 -0.98 9.13 -12.31
CA CYS A 136 -0.82 9.57 -13.70
C CYS A 136 -0.26 11.00 -13.81
N ASN A 137 -0.66 11.88 -12.88
CA ASN A 137 -0.14 13.25 -12.84
C ASN A 137 1.37 13.34 -12.52
N THR A 138 1.96 12.31 -11.93
CA THR A 138 3.41 12.27 -11.65
C THR A 138 4.24 11.95 -12.89
N LYS A 139 3.62 11.38 -13.94
CA LYS A 139 4.27 10.87 -15.16
C LYS A 139 5.38 9.84 -14.90
N ASN A 140 5.43 9.25 -13.71
CA ASN A 140 6.40 8.19 -13.38
C ASN A 140 5.76 6.81 -13.64
N PHE A 141 6.39 6.01 -14.50
CA PHE A 141 5.93 4.67 -14.86
C PHE A 141 5.70 3.76 -13.65
N PHE A 142 6.62 3.75 -12.68
CA PHE A 142 6.52 2.87 -11.50
C PHE A 142 5.33 3.26 -10.62
N LEU A 143 5.08 4.55 -10.43
CA LEU A 143 3.94 5.03 -9.63
C LEU A 143 2.60 4.69 -10.29
N ILE A 144 2.52 4.80 -11.61
CA ILE A 144 1.34 4.39 -12.39
C ILE A 144 1.14 2.88 -12.26
N ALA A 145 2.19 2.06 -12.42
CA ALA A 145 2.12 0.62 -12.25
C ALA A 145 1.65 0.22 -10.84
N ILE A 146 2.18 0.87 -9.79
CA ILE A 146 1.74 0.66 -8.39
C ILE A 146 0.24 0.94 -8.25
N SER A 147 -0.28 2.02 -8.83
CA SER A 147 -1.70 2.34 -8.74
C SER A 147 -2.61 1.33 -9.45
N ILE A 148 -2.20 0.84 -10.63
CA ILE A 148 -2.96 -0.19 -11.38
C ILE A 148 -2.98 -1.50 -10.61
N LEU A 149 -1.83 -1.93 -10.07
CA LEU A 149 -1.74 -3.14 -9.24
C LEU A 149 -2.58 -3.01 -7.97
N THR A 150 -2.62 -1.82 -7.37
CA THR A 150 -3.44 -1.54 -6.18
C THR A 150 -4.94 -1.59 -6.51
N PHE A 151 -5.34 -1.11 -7.68
CA PHE A 151 -6.71 -1.28 -8.16
C PHE A 151 -7.06 -2.75 -8.38
N ALA A 152 -6.21 -3.51 -9.07
CA ALA A 152 -6.40 -4.96 -9.21
C ALA A 152 -6.54 -5.64 -7.84
N ASN A 153 -5.73 -5.22 -6.87
CA ASN A 153 -5.80 -5.72 -5.50
C ASN A 153 -7.15 -5.41 -4.83
N SER A 154 -7.67 -4.20 -4.99
CA SER A 154 -8.98 -3.82 -4.42
C SER A 154 -10.12 -4.69 -4.96
N VAL A 155 -10.08 -5.05 -6.25
CA VAL A 155 -11.05 -5.97 -6.86
C VAL A 155 -10.90 -7.38 -6.28
N MET A 156 -9.66 -7.86 -6.09
CA MET A 156 -9.42 -9.20 -5.53
C MET A 156 -9.88 -9.31 -4.08
N ILE A 157 -9.70 -8.26 -3.27
CA ILE A 157 -10.22 -8.19 -1.89
C ILE A 157 -11.76 -8.19 -1.88
N TRP A 158 -12.40 -7.53 -2.85
CA TRP A 158 -13.86 -7.57 -2.99
C TRP A 158 -14.39 -8.96 -3.34
N LEU A 159 -13.64 -9.72 -4.14
CA LEU A 159 -13.96 -11.10 -4.53
C LEU A 159 -13.54 -12.16 -3.49
N ASP A 160 -13.15 -11.76 -2.29
CA ASP A 160 -12.67 -12.66 -1.21
C ASP A 160 -11.43 -13.50 -1.56
N PHE A 161 -10.61 -13.08 -2.53
CA PHE A 161 -9.30 -13.69 -2.81
C PHE A 161 -8.18 -13.10 -1.93
N ASP A 162 -8.45 -12.96 -0.62
CA ASP A 162 -7.65 -12.15 0.32
C ASP A 162 -6.25 -12.73 0.62
N THR A 163 -6.12 -14.04 0.81
CA THR A 163 -4.85 -14.72 1.14
C THR A 163 -4.06 -15.15 -0.09
N ASN A 164 -4.72 -15.39 -1.23
CA ASN A 164 -4.12 -15.93 -2.45
C ASN A 164 -3.53 -14.83 -3.33
N ILE A 165 -4.33 -14.39 -4.31
CA ILE A 165 -3.90 -13.49 -5.40
C ILE A 165 -3.54 -12.11 -4.82
N THR A 166 -4.31 -11.63 -3.84
CA THR A 166 -4.09 -10.36 -3.15
C THR A 166 -2.70 -10.26 -2.53
N ALA A 167 -2.22 -11.31 -1.85
CA ALA A 167 -0.89 -11.32 -1.24
C ALA A 167 0.21 -11.24 -2.31
N ILE A 168 0.06 -11.98 -3.41
CA ILE A 168 1.00 -11.95 -4.55
C ILE A 168 1.01 -10.56 -5.21
N LEU A 169 -0.16 -9.96 -5.46
CA LEU A 169 -0.26 -8.61 -6.02
C LEU A 169 0.43 -7.58 -5.12
N ARG A 170 0.26 -7.67 -3.80
CA ARG A 170 0.96 -6.80 -2.83
C ARG A 170 2.47 -7.01 -2.85
N VAL A 171 2.96 -8.24 -3.00
CA VAL A 171 4.40 -8.49 -3.19
C VAL A 171 4.91 -7.79 -4.45
N ILE A 172 4.19 -7.87 -5.58
CA ILE A 172 4.57 -7.18 -6.82
C ILE A 172 4.56 -5.66 -6.63
N VAL A 173 3.57 -5.10 -5.93
CA VAL A 173 3.53 -3.67 -5.55
C VAL A 173 4.79 -3.27 -4.75
N GLY A 174 5.18 -4.09 -3.77
CA GLY A 174 6.39 -3.87 -2.98
C GLY A 174 7.66 -3.83 -3.84
N ILE A 175 7.79 -4.77 -4.79
CA ILE A 175 8.92 -4.82 -5.72
C ILE A 175 8.94 -3.57 -6.61
N MET A 176 7.80 -3.16 -7.17
CA MET A 176 7.70 -1.94 -7.97
C MET A 176 8.07 -0.68 -7.17
N CYS A 177 7.75 -0.66 -5.87
CA CYS A 177 8.12 0.44 -4.99
C CYS A 177 9.64 0.50 -4.73
N ILE A 178 10.29 -0.66 -4.54
CA ILE A 178 11.76 -0.73 -4.45
C ILE A 178 12.39 -0.20 -5.73
N LEU A 179 11.92 -0.63 -6.90
CA LEU A 179 12.42 -0.15 -8.21
C LEU A 179 12.24 1.36 -8.35
N PHE A 180 11.11 1.92 -7.92
CA PHE A 180 10.88 3.36 -7.89
C PHE A 180 11.93 4.09 -7.02
N TYR A 181 12.19 3.62 -5.79
CA TYR A 181 13.18 4.26 -4.92
C TYR A 181 14.60 4.15 -5.46
N VAL A 182 14.97 3.03 -6.06
CA VAL A 182 16.26 2.85 -6.74
C VAL A 182 16.39 3.80 -7.92
N TYR A 183 15.35 3.91 -8.75
CA TYR A 183 15.30 4.85 -9.87
C TYR A 183 15.49 6.30 -9.40
N GLU A 184 14.85 6.70 -8.30
CA GLU A 184 15.02 8.03 -7.70
C GLU A 184 16.44 8.27 -7.18
N ILE A 185 17.09 7.26 -6.57
CA ILE A 185 18.49 7.35 -6.12
C ILE A 185 19.40 7.60 -7.33
N VAL A 186 19.27 6.77 -8.37
CA VAL A 186 20.04 6.86 -9.61
C VAL A 186 19.87 8.23 -10.25
N THR A 187 18.63 8.64 -10.52
CA THR A 187 18.32 9.92 -11.17
C THR A 187 18.84 11.12 -10.39
N SER A 188 18.71 11.11 -9.06
CA SER A 188 19.22 12.19 -8.19
C SER A 188 20.76 12.31 -8.18
N ASN A 189 21.46 11.22 -8.52
CA ASN A 189 22.92 11.17 -8.59
C ASN A 189 23.45 11.62 -9.97
N PHE A 190 22.80 11.20 -11.07
CA PHE A 190 23.22 11.50 -12.44
C PHE A 190 22.90 12.95 -12.88
N MET A 191 21.72 13.49 -12.57
CA MET A 191 21.27 14.85 -12.98
C MET A 191 22.09 16.02 -12.39
N LYS A 192 23.10 15.74 -11.55
CA LYS A 192 24.00 16.76 -10.98
C LYS A 192 25.44 16.67 -11.46
N LYS A 193 25.78 15.65 -12.26
CA LYS A 193 27.12 15.54 -12.84
C LYS A 193 27.26 16.46 -14.06
N GLU A 194 26.16 16.73 -14.77
CA GLU A 194 26.13 17.63 -15.94
C GLU A 194 26.11 19.12 -15.59
N SER A 195 25.73 19.52 -14.37
CA SER A 195 25.72 20.94 -13.97
C SER A 195 27.06 21.46 -13.43
N ASN A 196 28.08 20.60 -13.37
CA ASN A 196 29.36 20.87 -12.72
C ASN A 196 30.57 20.73 -13.67
N ASN A 197 30.32 20.56 -14.97
CA ASN A 197 31.32 20.70 -16.04
C ASN A 197 30.99 21.95 -16.85
#